data_AF-A0AAT9MDI4-F1
#
_entry.id   AF-A0AAT9MDI4-F1
#
_cell.length_a   1.000
_cell.length_b   1.000
_cell.length_c   1.000
_cell.angle_alpha   90.00
_cell.angle_beta   90.00
_cell.angle_gamma   90.00
#
_symmetry.space_group_name_H-M   'P 1'
#
loop_
_entity.id
_entity.type
_entity.pdbx_description
1 polymer ?
#
loop_
_entity_poly.entity_id
_entity_poly.type
_entity_poly.pdbx_seq_one_letter_code
_entity_poly.pdbx_strand_id
1 'polypeptide(L)'
;MPVVKWSRAVQHVEDLARRCATPSPIPMLPVTGLWVFGDLLGEPRDLDWAHVAVVVDLPLDDVPWLSIPQGGQHWAQAVRLREPLVGRFRSAAGPVWNHRIARPALVWDSTDGIRDATLAALRDGLGRDVRVDAPSPAELRAQLSTELAVSLRSLRRQHRSYDDQRWRPGKLDPHADSLWRATDSYLDLLDAVNDFEL
;
A
#
# COMPACT_ATOMS: atom_id res chain seq x y z
N MET A 1 -2.96 15.13 16.32
CA MET A 1 -2.56 13.71 16.39
C MET A 1 -1.15 13.64 16.99
N PRO A 2 -0.75 12.54 17.65
CA PRO A 2 0.59 12.45 18.22
C PRO A 2 1.63 12.34 17.11
N VAL A 3 2.60 13.26 17.14
CA VAL A 3 3.74 13.31 16.22
C VAL A 3 4.74 12.21 16.60
N VAL A 4 5.25 11.48 15.61
CA VAL A 4 6.28 10.45 15.78
C VAL A 4 7.66 11.00 15.43
N LYS A 5 8.65 10.74 16.29
CA LYS A 5 10.07 11.05 16.00
C LYS A 5 10.57 10.21 14.82
N TRP A 6 11.41 10.80 13.97
CA TRP A 6 12.01 10.12 12.81
C TRP A 6 12.60 8.74 13.17
N SER A 7 13.48 8.67 14.16
CA SER A 7 14.12 7.42 14.59
C SER A 7 13.12 6.36 15.05
N ARG A 8 12.03 6.79 15.70
CA ARG A 8 10.92 5.91 16.10
C ARG A 8 10.16 5.38 14.88
N ALA A 9 9.91 6.23 13.88
CA ALA A 9 9.27 5.83 12.63
C ALA A 9 10.11 4.80 11.86
N VAL A 10 11.43 5.03 11.72
CA VAL A 10 12.35 4.06 11.11
C VAL A 10 12.37 2.73 11.87
N GLN A 11 12.42 2.77 13.21
CA GLN A 11 12.34 1.56 14.04
C GLN A 11 11.04 0.78 13.80
N HIS A 12 9.91 1.45 13.64
CA HIS A 12 8.63 0.79 13.34
C HIS A 12 8.65 0.07 11.99
N VAL A 13 9.23 0.68 10.95
CA VAL A 13 9.42 0.06 9.64
C VAL A 13 10.33 -1.16 9.74
N GLU A 14 11.43 -1.05 10.49
CA GLU A 14 12.38 -2.14 10.71
C GLU A 14 11.75 -3.32 11.45
N ASP A 15 10.97 -3.06 12.49
CA ASP A 15 10.23 -4.09 13.22
C ASP A 15 9.19 -4.78 12.34
N LEU A 16 8.54 -4.03 11.44
CA LEU A 16 7.61 -4.61 10.46
C LEU A 16 8.34 -5.49 9.45
N ALA A 17 9.50 -5.05 8.94
CA ALA A 17 10.33 -5.83 8.03
C ALA A 17 10.78 -7.16 8.67
N ARG A 18 11.20 -7.13 9.94
CA ARG A 18 11.52 -8.34 10.72
C ARG A 18 10.34 -9.31 10.83
N ARG A 19 9.13 -8.79 11.04
CA ARG A 19 7.92 -9.63 11.11
C ARG A 19 7.56 -10.23 9.76
N CYS A 20 7.77 -9.50 8.66
CA CYS A 20 7.62 -10.04 7.31
C CYS A 20 8.64 -11.16 7.03
N ALA A 21 9.87 -11.01 7.52
CA ALA A 21 10.93 -12.01 7.41
C ALA A 21 10.74 -13.24 8.31
N THR A 22 9.82 -13.19 9.28
CA THR A 22 9.59 -14.30 10.20
C THR A 22 8.61 -15.29 9.56
N PRO A 23 9.00 -16.55 9.32
CA PRO A 23 8.10 -17.54 8.75
C PRO A 23 6.87 -17.75 9.63
N SER A 24 5.68 -17.75 9.03
CA SER A 24 4.46 -18.11 9.73
C SER A 24 4.20 -19.62 9.62
N PRO A 25 3.80 -20.30 10.70
CA PRO A 25 3.46 -21.72 10.68
C PRO A 25 2.11 -22.02 9.99
N ILE A 26 1.32 -20.99 9.65
CA ILE A 26 0.04 -21.11 8.96
C ILE A 26 0.06 -20.32 7.64
N PRO A 27 -0.68 -20.76 6.60
CA PRO A 27 -0.81 -19.99 5.37
C PRO A 27 -1.34 -18.58 5.68
N MET A 28 -0.52 -17.56 5.42
CA MET A 28 -0.89 -16.16 5.52
C MET A 28 -1.07 -15.56 4.12
N LEU A 29 -1.59 -14.34 4.06
CA LEU A 29 -1.55 -13.50 2.86
C LEU A 29 -0.14 -13.56 2.23
N PRO A 30 0.01 -13.82 0.93
CA PRO A 30 1.31 -14.08 0.30
C PRO A 30 2.07 -12.77 0.10
N VAL A 31 2.55 -12.18 1.20
CA VAL A 31 3.32 -10.94 1.17
C VAL A 31 4.73 -11.24 0.67
N THR A 32 5.13 -10.57 -0.41
CA THR A 32 6.39 -10.78 -1.11
C THR A 32 7.30 -9.56 -1.06
N GLY A 33 6.79 -8.40 -0.63
CA GLY A 33 7.60 -7.20 -0.50
C GLY A 33 7.06 -6.19 0.50
N LEU A 34 7.96 -5.42 1.09
CA LEU A 34 7.69 -4.29 1.96
C LEU A 34 8.55 -3.11 1.49
N TRP A 35 7.88 -2.01 1.18
CA TRP A 35 8.50 -0.80 0.71
C TRP A 35 8.12 0.37 1.61
N VAL A 36 9.01 1.34 1.74
CA VAL A 36 8.70 2.62 2.35
C VAL A 36 8.49 3.66 1.26
N PHE A 37 7.62 4.64 1.51
CA PHE A 37 7.45 5.80 0.62
C PHE A 37 7.10 7.08 1.40
N GLY A 38 7.09 8.21 0.70
CA GLY A 38 6.71 9.50 1.28
C GLY A 38 7.77 10.09 2.22
N ASP A 39 7.32 10.67 3.32
CA ASP A 39 8.15 11.53 4.19
C ASP A 39 9.40 10.85 4.76
N LEU A 40 9.34 9.53 5.02
CA LEU A 40 10.48 8.78 5.57
C LEU A 40 11.64 8.65 4.56
N LEU A 41 11.44 9.05 3.31
CA LEU A 41 12.49 9.15 2.29
C LEU A 41 12.98 10.59 2.08
N GLY A 42 12.47 11.54 2.87
CA GLY A 42 12.84 12.95 2.84
C GLY A 42 13.92 13.29 3.86
N GLU A 43 13.92 14.55 4.29
CA GLU A 43 14.81 15.04 5.34
C GLU A 43 14.29 14.64 6.73
N PRO A 44 15.18 14.26 7.66
CA PRO A 44 14.78 13.89 9.02
C PRO A 44 14.00 14.98 9.73
N ARG A 45 12.77 14.63 10.12
CA ARG A 45 11.89 15.49 10.91
C ARG A 45 10.89 14.66 11.69
N ASP A 46 10.17 15.34 12.55
CA ASP A 46 8.98 14.84 13.20
C ASP A 46 7.88 14.58 12.14
N LEU A 47 7.24 13.42 12.20
CA LEU A 47 6.27 12.94 11.23
C LEU A 47 4.90 12.73 11.87
N ASP A 48 3.83 12.93 11.11
CA ASP A 48 2.50 12.47 11.54
C ASP A 48 2.36 10.95 11.34
N TRP A 49 2.87 10.46 10.21
CA TRP A 49 2.74 9.08 9.77
C TRP A 49 3.97 8.60 9.01
N ALA A 50 4.26 7.30 9.10
CA ALA A 50 5.21 6.64 8.20
C ALA A 50 4.45 5.72 7.24
N HIS A 51 4.68 5.89 5.94
CA HIS A 51 3.94 5.19 4.90
C HIS A 51 4.73 4.00 4.36
N VAL A 52 4.05 2.86 4.25
CA VAL A 52 4.62 1.64 3.69
C VAL A 52 3.70 1.02 2.66
N ALA A 53 4.28 0.45 1.60
CA ALA A 53 3.56 -0.36 0.64
C ALA A 53 3.85 -1.84 0.92
N VAL A 54 2.79 -2.63 1.04
CA VAL A 54 2.84 -4.08 1.29
C VAL A 54 2.49 -4.77 -0.02
N VAL A 55 3.46 -5.44 -0.61
CA VAL A 55 3.30 -6.13 -1.89
C VAL A 55 2.88 -7.57 -1.63
N VAL A 56 1.81 -8.00 -2.31
CA VAL A 56 1.26 -9.37 -2.21
C VAL A 56 1.25 -10.04 -3.57
N ASP A 57 1.57 -11.32 -3.60
CA ASP A 57 1.46 -12.18 -4.77
C ASP A 57 -0.01 -12.58 -5.01
N LEU A 58 -0.79 -11.59 -5.43
CA LEU A 58 -2.18 -11.72 -5.87
C LEU A 58 -2.37 -10.94 -7.17
N PRO A 59 -3.32 -11.32 -8.04
CA PRO A 59 -3.67 -10.56 -9.24
C PRO A 59 -4.07 -9.10 -8.93
N LEU A 60 -3.90 -8.20 -9.90
CA LEU A 60 -4.29 -6.78 -9.76
C LEU A 60 -5.77 -6.62 -9.36
N ASP A 61 -6.66 -7.46 -9.90
CA ASP A 61 -8.11 -7.40 -9.64
C ASP A 61 -8.51 -7.76 -8.19
N ASP A 62 -7.59 -8.42 -7.46
CA ASP A 62 -7.73 -8.80 -6.05
C ASP A 62 -7.08 -7.78 -5.09
N VAL A 63 -6.25 -6.89 -5.63
CA VAL A 63 -5.62 -5.77 -4.91
C VAL A 63 -5.82 -4.43 -5.63
N PRO A 64 -7.07 -4.01 -5.92
CA PRO A 64 -7.32 -2.66 -6.42
C PRO A 64 -6.73 -1.60 -5.50
N TRP A 65 -6.43 -0.43 -6.06
CA TRP A 65 -5.90 0.69 -5.29
C TRP A 65 -6.76 1.03 -4.07
N LEU A 66 -6.15 1.41 -2.94
CA LEU A 66 -6.81 1.69 -1.64
C LEU A 66 -7.69 0.56 -1.07
N SER A 67 -7.69 -0.62 -1.69
CA SER A 67 -8.41 -1.79 -1.17
C SER A 67 -7.56 -2.58 -0.18
N ILE A 68 -8.22 -3.42 0.60
CA ILE A 68 -7.57 -4.41 1.45
C ILE A 68 -7.90 -5.78 0.85
N PRO A 69 -6.90 -6.57 0.41
CA PRO A 69 -7.15 -7.88 -0.17
C PRO A 69 -7.74 -8.84 0.88
N GLN A 70 -8.32 -9.94 0.43
CA GLN A 70 -8.82 -10.97 1.35
C GLN A 70 -7.70 -11.45 2.27
N GLY A 71 -7.97 -11.47 3.59
CA GLY A 71 -6.95 -11.81 4.60
C GLY A 71 -6.00 -10.66 4.96
N GLY A 72 -6.01 -9.54 4.22
CA GLY A 72 -5.17 -8.37 4.46
C GLY A 72 -5.33 -7.76 5.86
N GLN A 73 -6.57 -7.69 6.38
CA GLN A 73 -6.82 -7.20 7.73
C GLN A 73 -6.23 -8.12 8.80
N HIS A 74 -6.46 -9.44 8.68
CA HIS A 74 -5.91 -10.42 9.62
C HIS A 74 -4.38 -10.42 9.58
N TRP A 75 -3.78 -10.34 8.39
CA TRP A 75 -2.35 -10.21 8.21
C TRP A 75 -1.82 -8.95 8.90
N ALA A 76 -2.42 -7.79 8.65
CA ALA A 76 -1.99 -6.51 9.22
C ALA A 76 -2.06 -6.53 10.76
N GLN A 77 -3.11 -7.13 11.34
CA GLN A 77 -3.22 -7.33 12.79
C GLN A 77 -2.11 -8.24 13.33
N ALA A 78 -1.86 -9.37 12.67
CA ALA A 78 -0.84 -10.34 13.08
C ALA A 78 0.58 -9.75 13.07
N VAL A 79 0.93 -8.99 12.04
CA VAL A 79 2.25 -8.31 11.96
C VAL A 79 2.27 -6.96 12.66
N ARG A 80 1.16 -6.57 13.32
CA ARG A 80 0.93 -5.27 13.95
C ARG A 80 1.30 -4.08 13.06
N LEU A 81 0.88 -4.14 11.79
CA LEU A 81 0.82 -2.98 10.91
C LEU A 81 -0.34 -2.09 11.37
N ARG A 82 0.00 -1.06 12.14
CA ARG A 82 -0.90 -0.09 12.75
C ARG A 82 -0.14 1.20 12.99
N GLU A 83 -0.88 2.23 13.40
CA GLU A 83 -0.34 3.54 13.77
C GLU A 83 0.95 3.45 14.61
N PRO A 84 2.00 4.22 14.28
CA PRO A 84 2.04 5.32 13.29
C PRO A 84 2.32 4.88 11.85
N LEU A 85 2.28 3.57 11.54
CA LEU A 85 2.43 3.07 10.18
C LEU A 85 1.10 3.09 9.44
N VAL A 86 1.12 3.64 8.22
CA VAL A 86 0.00 3.61 7.27
C VAL A 86 0.38 2.71 6.10
N GLY A 87 -0.26 1.55 6.01
CA GLY A 87 0.01 0.57 4.97
C GLY A 87 -0.90 0.71 3.76
N ARG A 88 -0.33 0.58 2.56
CA ARG A 88 -1.07 0.43 1.31
C ARG A 88 -0.74 -0.90 0.66
N PHE A 89 -1.75 -1.72 0.37
CA PHE A 89 -1.53 -2.99 -0.32
C PHE A 89 -1.32 -2.76 -1.82
N ARG A 90 -0.39 -3.51 -2.41
CA ARG A 90 -0.07 -3.52 -3.84
C ARG A 90 0.04 -4.95 -4.34
N SER A 91 -0.41 -5.21 -5.56
CA SER A 91 -0.20 -6.49 -6.23
C SER A 91 1.24 -6.58 -6.74
N ALA A 92 1.85 -7.76 -6.64
CA ALA A 92 3.13 -8.08 -7.26
C ALA A 92 3.04 -8.15 -8.81
N ALA A 93 1.84 -8.27 -9.38
CA ALA A 93 1.60 -8.30 -10.82
C ALA A 93 1.64 -6.91 -11.48
N GLY A 94 2.01 -5.87 -10.74
CA GLY A 94 2.22 -4.53 -11.29
C GLY A 94 3.21 -3.72 -10.46
N PRO A 95 3.52 -2.49 -10.90
CA PRO A 95 4.40 -1.58 -10.16
C PRO A 95 3.89 -1.28 -8.75
N VAL A 96 4.83 -1.17 -7.82
CA VAL A 96 4.56 -0.72 -6.43
C VAL A 96 4.19 0.76 -6.41
N TRP A 97 4.81 1.55 -7.29
CA TRP A 97 4.62 2.99 -7.39
C TRP A 97 3.32 3.35 -8.13
N ASN A 98 2.80 4.53 -7.82
CA ASN A 98 1.73 5.24 -8.55
C ASN A 98 1.78 6.73 -8.18
N HIS A 99 0.72 7.50 -8.45
CA HIS A 99 0.67 8.93 -8.12
C HIS A 99 0.82 9.26 -6.64
N ARG A 100 0.47 8.35 -5.72
CA ARG A 100 0.64 8.53 -4.27
C ARG A 100 1.88 7.83 -3.70
N ILE A 101 2.35 6.76 -4.34
CA ILE A 101 3.56 6.03 -3.97
C ILE A 101 4.68 6.47 -4.92
N ALA A 102 5.21 7.67 -4.68
CA ALA A 102 6.28 8.23 -5.50
C ALA A 102 7.64 7.69 -5.06
N ARG A 103 8.37 7.07 -6.00
CA ARG A 103 9.77 6.62 -5.83
C ARG A 103 10.00 5.86 -4.51
N PRO A 104 9.28 4.76 -4.24
CA PRO A 104 9.44 4.00 -3.01
C PRO A 104 10.86 3.41 -2.87
N ALA A 105 11.26 3.05 -1.66
CA ALA A 105 12.48 2.30 -1.40
C ALA A 105 12.15 0.93 -0.81
N LEU A 106 12.80 -0.11 -1.32
CA LEU A 106 12.60 -1.49 -0.88
C LEU A 106 13.25 -1.70 0.48
N VAL A 107 12.49 -2.23 1.43
CA VAL A 107 12.97 -2.52 2.80
C VAL A 107 13.11 -4.01 3.03
N TRP A 108 12.24 -4.83 2.45
CA TRP A 108 12.28 -6.28 2.57
C TRP A 108 11.58 -6.92 1.36
N ASP A 109 12.06 -8.07 0.91
CA ASP A 109 11.30 -8.98 0.07
C ASP A 109 11.53 -10.45 0.45
N SER A 110 10.69 -11.33 -0.10
CA SER A 110 10.75 -12.77 0.16
C SER A 110 11.98 -13.46 -0.44
N THR A 111 12.68 -12.82 -1.37
CA THR A 111 13.76 -13.45 -2.16
C THR A 111 15.12 -13.23 -1.51
N ASP A 112 15.50 -11.99 -1.23
CA ASP A 112 16.78 -11.67 -0.60
C ASP A 112 16.63 -11.02 0.78
N GLY A 113 15.43 -11.00 1.36
CA GLY A 113 15.20 -10.62 2.75
C GLY A 113 15.31 -9.12 3.00
N ILE A 114 15.77 -8.76 4.21
CA ILE A 114 15.85 -7.36 4.66
C ILE A 114 16.95 -6.61 3.90
N ARG A 115 16.65 -5.38 3.49
CA ARG A 115 17.59 -4.44 2.87
C ARG A 115 18.28 -3.59 3.92
N ASP A 116 19.33 -4.12 4.55
CA ASP A 116 20.07 -3.43 5.61
C ASP A 116 20.61 -2.07 5.16
N ALA A 117 21.07 -1.96 3.91
CA ALA A 117 21.52 -0.70 3.33
C ALA A 117 20.41 0.36 3.25
N THR A 118 19.19 -0.04 2.87
CA THR A 118 18.02 0.86 2.89
C THR A 118 17.73 1.33 4.31
N LEU A 119 17.69 0.40 5.27
CA LEU A 119 17.42 0.75 6.67
C LEU A 119 18.50 1.68 7.26
N ALA A 120 19.76 1.46 6.95
CA ALA A 120 20.85 2.36 7.33
C ALA A 120 20.65 3.76 6.75
N ALA A 121 20.39 3.86 5.44
CA ALA A 121 20.11 5.14 4.79
C ALA A 121 18.92 5.88 5.42
N LEU A 122 17.84 5.16 5.79
CA LEU A 122 16.71 5.77 6.50
C LEU A 122 17.10 6.31 7.88
N ARG A 123 17.92 5.58 8.65
CA ARG A 123 18.40 6.05 9.96
C ARG A 123 19.25 7.31 9.83
N ASP A 124 20.07 7.38 8.79
CA ASP A 124 20.99 8.50 8.54
C ASP A 124 20.33 9.68 7.80
N GLY A 125 19.03 9.59 7.47
CA GLY A 125 18.33 10.64 6.72
C GLY A 125 18.69 10.73 5.24
N LEU A 126 19.33 9.68 4.71
CA LEU A 126 19.75 9.52 3.33
C LEU A 126 18.72 8.70 2.52
N GLY A 127 17.46 8.69 2.95
CA GLY A 127 16.40 7.94 2.30
C GLY A 127 16.21 8.29 0.82
N ARG A 128 16.61 9.51 0.40
CA ARG A 128 16.56 9.95 -0.99
C ARG A 128 17.42 9.10 -1.94
N ASP A 129 18.51 8.53 -1.43
CA ASP A 129 19.57 7.86 -2.20
C ASP A 129 19.25 6.39 -2.49
N VAL A 130 18.29 5.82 -1.76
CA VAL A 130 17.88 4.40 -1.86
C VAL A 130 16.52 4.23 -2.54
N ARG A 131 15.96 5.32 -3.08
CA ARG A 131 14.70 5.30 -3.82
C ARG A 131 14.88 4.73 -5.21
N VAL A 132 13.85 4.07 -5.71
CA VAL A 132 13.78 3.78 -7.15
C VAL A 132 13.74 5.07 -7.97
N ASP A 133 14.16 4.96 -9.22
CA ASP A 133 14.06 6.04 -10.17
C ASP A 133 12.61 6.45 -10.39
N ALA A 134 12.41 7.72 -10.73
CA ALA A 134 11.09 8.20 -11.11
C ALA A 134 10.67 7.50 -12.41
N PRO A 135 9.43 6.99 -12.50
CA PRO A 135 8.91 6.57 -13.79
C PRO A 135 8.85 7.79 -14.73
N SER A 136 8.99 7.54 -16.03
CA SER A 136 8.70 8.55 -17.02
C SER A 136 7.21 8.95 -16.94
N PRO A 137 6.85 10.16 -17.39
CA PRO A 137 5.44 10.57 -17.44
C PRO A 137 4.55 9.62 -18.26
N ALA A 138 5.10 8.98 -19.29
CA ALA A 138 4.38 8.02 -20.11
C ALA A 138 4.09 6.72 -19.35
N GLU A 139 5.07 6.18 -18.62
CA GLU A 139 4.89 5.00 -17.77
C GLU A 139 3.89 5.26 -16.65
N LEU A 140 3.97 6.45 -16.03
CA LEU A 140 3.03 6.83 -14.99
C LEU A 140 1.60 6.94 -15.51
N ARG A 141 1.39 7.56 -16.67
CA ARG A 141 0.06 7.62 -17.31
C ARG A 141 -0.48 6.22 -17.63
N ALA A 142 0.34 5.36 -18.22
CA ALA A 142 -0.05 3.98 -18.54
C ALA A 142 -0.44 3.19 -17.28
N GLN A 143 0.30 3.37 -16.19
CA GLN A 143 0.02 2.74 -14.91
C GLN A 143 -1.31 3.24 -14.32
N LEU A 144 -1.55 4.56 -14.32
CA LEU A 144 -2.80 5.13 -13.82
C LEU A 144 -4.01 4.68 -14.64
N SER A 145 -3.90 4.61 -15.97
CA SER A 145 -4.97 4.06 -16.81
C SER A 145 -5.27 2.58 -16.48
N THR A 146 -4.23 1.79 -16.22
CA THR A 146 -4.37 0.38 -15.82
C THR A 146 -5.06 0.26 -14.46
N GLU A 147 -4.62 1.02 -13.46
CA GLU A 147 -5.21 1.03 -12.12
C GLU A 147 -6.66 1.53 -12.13
N LEU A 148 -6.97 2.57 -12.93
CA LEU A 148 -8.32 3.10 -13.07
C LEU A 148 -9.27 2.05 -13.64
N ALA A 149 -8.83 1.29 -14.65
CA ALA A 149 -9.62 0.21 -15.24
C ALA A 149 -9.87 -0.93 -14.23
N VAL A 150 -8.87 -1.31 -13.43
CA VAL A 150 -9.00 -2.29 -12.33
C VAL A 150 -9.98 -1.76 -11.27
N SER A 151 -9.83 -0.51 -10.86
CA SER A 151 -10.68 0.13 -9.84
C SER A 151 -12.14 0.21 -10.29
N LEU A 152 -12.40 0.55 -11.56
CA LEU A 152 -13.75 0.54 -12.13
C LEU A 152 -14.38 -0.86 -12.12
N ARG A 153 -13.63 -1.92 -12.43
CA ARG A 153 -14.13 -3.30 -12.32
C ARG A 153 -14.47 -3.64 -10.87
N SER A 154 -13.62 -3.25 -9.91
CA SER A 154 -13.86 -3.43 -8.48
C SER A 154 -15.11 -2.69 -8.03
N LEU A 155 -15.25 -1.40 -8.37
CA LEU A 155 -16.42 -0.58 -8.04
C LEU A 155 -17.71 -1.21 -8.55
N ARG A 156 -17.73 -1.64 -9.82
CA ARG A 156 -18.90 -2.34 -10.39
C ARG A 156 -19.23 -3.63 -9.65
N ARG A 157 -18.23 -4.38 -9.22
CA ARG A 157 -18.41 -5.62 -8.43
C ARG A 157 -18.99 -5.31 -7.04
N GLN A 158 -18.45 -4.32 -6.33
CA GLN A 158 -18.94 -3.97 -5.00
C GLN A 158 -20.32 -3.32 -5.04
N HIS A 159 -20.61 -2.54 -6.09
CA HIS A 159 -21.95 -2.00 -6.31
C HIS A 159 -22.98 -3.12 -6.45
N ARG A 160 -22.70 -4.16 -7.26
CA ARG A 160 -23.59 -5.33 -7.37
C ARG A 160 -23.74 -6.07 -6.04
N SER A 161 -22.65 -6.30 -5.32
CA SER A 161 -22.68 -6.94 -3.99
C SER A 161 -23.55 -6.18 -3.00
N TYR A 162 -23.47 -4.85 -2.99
CA TYR A 162 -24.32 -4.00 -2.17
C TYR A 162 -25.79 -4.06 -2.61
N ASP A 163 -26.05 -3.97 -3.92
CA ASP A 163 -27.41 -4.03 -4.48
C ASP A 163 -28.12 -5.36 -4.18
N ASP A 164 -27.39 -6.47 -4.27
CA ASP A 164 -27.88 -7.81 -3.94
C ASP A 164 -28.23 -7.94 -2.45
N GLN A 165 -27.48 -7.26 -1.58
CA GLN A 165 -27.62 -7.40 -0.13
C GLN A 165 -28.57 -6.38 0.52
N ARG A 166 -28.75 -5.19 -0.05
CA ARG A 166 -29.50 -4.08 0.60
C ARG A 166 -30.95 -4.39 0.94
N TRP A 167 -31.56 -5.38 0.28
CA TRP A 167 -32.93 -5.83 0.52
C TRP A 167 -33.01 -7.18 1.25
N ARG A 168 -31.87 -7.80 1.57
CA ARG A 168 -31.81 -9.11 2.23
C ARG A 168 -31.60 -8.95 3.74
N PRO A 169 -32.09 -9.89 4.57
CA PRO A 169 -31.72 -9.92 5.98
C PRO A 169 -30.21 -10.04 6.18
N GLY A 170 -29.65 -9.31 7.15
CA GLY A 170 -28.22 -9.33 7.48
C GLY A 170 -27.65 -7.93 7.72
N LYS A 171 -26.36 -7.88 8.09
CA LYS A 171 -25.65 -6.61 8.27
C LYS A 171 -25.25 -6.04 6.91
N LEU A 172 -25.63 -4.78 6.65
CA LEU A 172 -25.27 -4.09 5.41
C LEU A 172 -23.88 -3.45 5.47
N ASP A 173 -23.39 -3.13 6.67
CA ASP A 173 -22.13 -2.38 6.89
C ASP A 173 -20.93 -2.95 6.11
N PRO A 174 -20.66 -4.28 6.08
CA PRO A 174 -19.51 -4.79 5.35
C PRO A 174 -19.57 -4.52 3.83
N HIS A 175 -20.78 -4.50 3.25
CA HIS A 175 -21.00 -4.23 1.84
C HIS A 175 -20.92 -2.74 1.56
N ALA A 176 -21.51 -1.91 2.44
CA ALA A 176 -21.41 -0.46 2.36
C ALA A 176 -19.96 0.03 2.47
N ASP A 177 -19.20 -0.49 3.44
CA ASP A 177 -17.78 -0.20 3.64
C ASP A 177 -16.95 -0.60 2.41
N SER A 178 -17.23 -1.78 1.84
CA SER A 178 -16.52 -2.27 0.65
C SER A 178 -16.83 -1.41 -0.57
N LEU A 179 -18.07 -0.98 -0.74
CA LEU A 179 -18.48 -0.05 -1.80
C LEU A 179 -17.86 1.33 -1.61
N TRP A 180 -17.83 1.86 -0.39
CA TRP A 180 -17.20 3.13 -0.07
C TRP A 180 -15.70 3.12 -0.42
N ARG A 181 -14.94 2.09 0.01
CA ARG A 181 -13.51 1.96 -0.34
C ARG A 181 -13.27 1.86 -1.85
N ALA A 182 -14.12 1.10 -2.56
CA ALA A 182 -14.00 0.97 -4.01
C ALA A 182 -14.33 2.28 -4.74
N THR A 183 -15.23 3.10 -4.18
CA THR A 183 -15.56 4.42 -4.70
C THR A 183 -14.40 5.39 -4.48
N ASP A 184 -13.85 5.44 -3.26
CA ASP A 184 -12.71 6.29 -2.90
C ASP A 184 -11.48 5.99 -3.78
N SER A 185 -11.20 4.69 -3.98
CA SER A 185 -10.19 4.20 -4.92
C SER A 185 -10.36 4.75 -6.34
N TYR A 186 -11.58 4.66 -6.88
CA TYR A 186 -11.87 5.06 -8.25
C TYR A 186 -11.76 6.58 -8.40
N LEU A 187 -12.31 7.34 -7.46
CA LEU A 187 -12.27 8.80 -7.49
C LEU A 187 -10.83 9.32 -7.36
N ASP A 188 -10.03 8.77 -6.44
CA ASP A 188 -8.61 9.16 -6.29
C ASP A 188 -7.79 8.91 -7.56
N LEU A 189 -8.07 7.83 -8.29
CA LEU A 189 -7.41 7.54 -9.57
C LEU A 189 -7.96 8.40 -10.71
N LEU A 190 -9.26 8.69 -10.72
CA LEU A 190 -9.89 9.54 -11.73
C LEU A 190 -9.33 10.95 -11.66
N ASP A 191 -9.23 11.52 -10.46
CA ASP A 191 -8.63 12.83 -10.23
C ASP A 191 -7.17 12.83 -10.69
N ALA A 192 -6.40 11.81 -10.33
CA ALA A 192 -5.01 11.69 -10.76
C ALA A 192 -4.85 11.60 -12.28
N VAL A 193 -5.71 10.86 -12.98
CA VAL A 193 -5.68 10.78 -14.45
C VAL A 193 -6.00 12.14 -15.07
N ASN A 194 -7.02 12.85 -14.56
CA ASN A 194 -7.41 14.16 -15.06
C ASN A 194 -6.30 15.21 -14.85
N ASP A 195 -5.61 15.17 -13.71
CA ASP A 195 -4.47 16.05 -13.42
C ASP A 195 -3.27 15.79 -14.36
N PHE A 196 -3.16 14.60 -14.96
CA PHE A 196 -2.12 14.25 -15.94
C PHE A 196 -2.44 14.66 -17.40
N GLU A 197 -3.68 15.06 -17.66
CA GLU A 197 -4.15 15.54 -18.96
C GLU A 197 -4.14 17.08 -19.07
N LEU A 198 -3.93 17.78 -17.96
CA LEU A 198 -3.71 19.23 -17.87
C LEU A 198 -2.21 19.58 -17.97
#